data_AF-A0A7U6QQI9-F1
#
_entry.id   AF-A0A7U6QQI9-F1
#
_cell.length_a   1.000
_cell.length_b   1.000
_cell.length_c   1.000
_cell.angle_alpha   90.00
_cell.angle_beta   90.00
_cell.angle_gamma   90.00
#
_symmetry.space_group_name_H-M   'P 1'
#
loop_
_entity.id
_entity.type
_entity.pdbx_description
1 polymer ?
#
loop_
_entity_poly.entity_id
_entity_poly.type
_entity_poly.pdbx_seq_one_letter_code
_entity_poly.pdbx_strand_id
1 'polypeptide(L)'
;MESSLDEFTGRIENTIRNSISEITGHEWNEDFITLKLLSDLRRELDGMYFTSNDRKNKIDWQIYKLKGNFENNFGDIALVININYKDGTDLHGAAFLEAKKRDWRKASFSAMKIPQAKKY
;
A
#
# COMPACT_ATOMS: atom_id res chain seq x y z
N MET A 1 -13.11 12.22 -4.72
CA MET A 1 -13.92 11.88 -3.53
C MET A 1 -13.32 12.64 -2.36
N GLU A 2 -14.09 13.48 -1.66
CA GLU A 2 -13.62 14.17 -0.45
C GLU A 2 -13.67 13.18 0.70
N SER A 3 -12.61 13.05 1.50
CA SER A 3 -12.54 12.06 2.56
C SER A 3 -11.77 12.60 3.76
N SER A 4 -12.32 12.42 4.96
CA SER A 4 -11.59 12.67 6.22
C SER A 4 -10.45 11.66 6.38
N LEU A 5 -9.47 11.93 7.24
CA LEU A 5 -8.35 11.01 7.45
C LEU A 5 -8.80 9.63 7.95
N ASP A 6 -9.79 9.58 8.83
CA ASP A 6 -10.33 8.33 9.38
C ASP A 6 -11.08 7.53 8.30
N GLU A 7 -11.90 8.22 7.50
CA GLU A 7 -12.62 7.60 6.39
C GLU A 7 -11.65 7.08 5.32
N PHE A 8 -10.62 7.85 4.98
CA PHE A 8 -9.57 7.42 4.07
C PHE A 8 -8.85 6.18 4.60
N THR A 9 -8.44 6.20 5.87
CA THR A 9 -7.77 5.06 6.51
C THR A 9 -8.66 3.82 6.47
N GLY A 10 -9.94 3.97 6.83
CA GLY A 10 -10.92 2.88 6.77
C GLY A 10 -11.14 2.32 5.36
N ARG A 11 -11.15 3.18 4.33
CA ARG A 11 -11.24 2.76 2.92
C ARG A 11 -10.03 1.96 2.46
N ILE A 12 -8.83 2.41 2.84
CA ILE A 12 -7.59 1.68 2.54
C ILE A 12 -7.56 0.34 3.26
N GLU A 13 -7.91 0.29 4.56
CA GLU A 13 -8.00 -0.95 5.33
C GLU A 13 -8.99 -1.94 4.71
N ASN A 14 -10.18 -1.47 4.32
CA ASN A 14 -11.18 -2.30 3.68
C ASN A 14 -10.71 -2.82 2.31
N THR A 15 -10.04 -1.97 1.52
CA THR A 15 -9.44 -2.39 0.25
C THR A 15 -8.42 -3.51 0.47
N ILE A 16 -7.48 -3.32 1.40
CA ILE A 16 -6.47 -4.34 1.74
C ILE A 16 -7.15 -5.64 2.18
N ARG A 17 -8.12 -5.55 3.08
CA ARG A 17 -8.84 -6.72 3.61
C ARG A 17 -9.53 -7.50 2.50
N ASN A 18 -10.29 -6.80 1.65
CA ASN A 18 -11.07 -7.42 0.58
C ASN A 18 -10.15 -8.05 -0.48
N SER A 19 -9.08 -7.35 -0.88
CA SER A 19 -8.11 -7.87 -1.85
C SER A 19 -7.46 -9.18 -1.41
N ILE A 20 -7.27 -9.36 -0.09
CA ILE A 20 -6.69 -10.60 0.48
C ILE A 20 -7.77 -11.65 0.71
N SER A 21 -8.93 -11.29 1.27
CA SER A 21 -9.97 -12.26 1.66
C SER A 21 -10.65 -12.93 0.47
N GLU A 22 -10.69 -12.27 -0.68
CA GLU A 22 -11.23 -12.83 -1.93
C GLU A 22 -10.36 -13.96 -2.50
N ILE A 23 -9.11 -14.08 -2.06
CA ILE A 23 -8.16 -15.07 -2.58
C ILE A 23 -8.20 -16.32 -1.69
N THR A 24 -8.62 -17.45 -2.25
CA THR A 24 -8.78 -18.69 -1.49
C THR A 24 -8.20 -19.92 -2.22
N GLY A 25 -7.98 -20.98 -1.45
CA GLY A 25 -7.59 -22.30 -2.00
C GLY A 25 -6.26 -22.28 -2.76
N HIS A 26 -6.30 -22.75 -4.00
CA HIS A 26 -5.11 -22.90 -4.86
C HIS A 26 -4.49 -21.56 -5.27
N GLU A 27 -5.20 -20.45 -5.12
CA GLU A 27 -4.73 -19.11 -5.47
C GLU A 27 -3.98 -18.42 -4.30
N TRP A 28 -3.75 -19.12 -3.17
CA TRP A 28 -2.93 -18.64 -2.04
C TRP A 28 -1.42 -18.57 -2.39
N ASN A 29 -1.12 -17.74 -3.37
CA ASN A 29 0.19 -17.49 -3.94
C ASN A 29 0.57 -16.03 -3.69
N GLU A 30 1.79 -15.80 -3.19
CA GLU A 30 2.24 -14.49 -2.77
C GLU A 30 2.28 -13.46 -3.91
N ASP A 31 2.73 -13.87 -5.09
CA ASP A 31 2.79 -12.98 -6.25
C ASP A 31 1.39 -12.58 -6.73
N PHE A 32 0.45 -13.53 -6.73
CA PHE A 32 -0.93 -13.26 -7.10
C PHE A 32 -1.60 -12.32 -6.09
N ILE A 33 -1.45 -12.61 -4.79
CA ILE A 33 -1.98 -11.77 -3.70
C ILE A 33 -1.39 -10.36 -3.80
N THR A 34 -0.07 -10.26 -4.00
CA THR A 34 0.59 -8.96 -4.14
C THR A 34 0.04 -8.21 -5.35
N LEU A 35 -0.03 -8.86 -6.52
CA LEU A 35 -0.49 -8.21 -7.74
C LEU A 35 -1.92 -7.68 -7.61
N LYS A 36 -2.84 -8.48 -7.06
CA LYS A 36 -4.23 -8.08 -6.83
C LYS A 36 -4.32 -6.92 -5.84
N LEU A 37 -3.61 -7.01 -4.70
CA LEU A 37 -3.56 -5.94 -3.72
C LEU A 37 -3.09 -4.61 -4.32
N LEU A 38 -1.98 -4.62 -5.09
CA LEU A 38 -1.48 -3.39 -5.71
C LEU A 38 -2.42 -2.87 -6.79
N SER A 39 -3.12 -3.75 -7.52
CA SER A 39 -4.10 -3.31 -8.51
C SER A 39 -5.31 -2.64 -7.85
N ASP A 40 -5.82 -3.21 -6.77
CA ASP A 40 -6.99 -2.69 -6.07
C ASP A 40 -6.65 -1.38 -5.34
N LEU A 41 -5.46 -1.28 -4.72
CA LEU A 41 -4.98 -0.04 -4.11
C LEU A 41 -4.79 1.09 -5.14
N ARG A 42 -4.22 0.81 -6.32
CA ARG A 42 -4.11 1.82 -7.38
C ARG A 42 -5.48 2.35 -7.80
N ARG A 43 -6.46 1.46 -7.95
CA ARG A 43 -7.83 1.85 -8.31
C ARG A 43 -8.48 2.69 -7.21
N GLU A 44 -8.26 2.34 -5.96
CA GLU A 44 -8.84 3.07 -4.82
C GLU A 44 -8.23 4.47 -4.67
N LEU A 45 -6.92 4.58 -4.86
CA LEU A 45 -6.16 5.83 -4.73
C LEU A 45 -6.27 6.77 -5.93
N ASP A 46 -6.70 6.26 -7.09
CA ASP A 46 -6.81 7.05 -8.31
C ASP A 46 -7.80 8.22 -8.14
N GLY A 47 -7.37 9.41 -8.55
CA GLY A 47 -8.19 10.62 -8.46
C GLY A 47 -8.61 11.03 -7.05
N MET A 48 -7.89 10.62 -6.00
CA MET A 48 -8.16 11.07 -4.63
C MET A 48 -7.73 12.53 -4.40
N TYR A 49 -8.57 13.26 -3.67
CA TYR A 49 -8.33 14.65 -3.26
C TYR A 49 -8.61 14.78 -1.77
N PHE A 50 -7.69 15.42 -1.05
CA PHE A 50 -7.91 15.76 0.36
C PHE A 50 -8.34 17.21 0.49
N THR A 51 -9.40 17.42 1.26
CA THR A 51 -9.86 18.73 1.72
C THR A 51 -9.29 18.95 3.11
N SER A 52 -8.15 19.64 3.19
CA SER A 52 -7.72 20.26 4.45
C SER A 52 -8.33 21.67 4.53
N ASN A 53 -8.41 22.22 5.75
CA ASN A 53 -9.16 23.43 6.13
C ASN A 53 -9.03 24.63 5.19
N ASP A 54 -8.00 24.72 4.35
CA ASP A 54 -7.86 25.80 3.37
C ASP A 54 -7.69 25.38 1.90
N ARG A 55 -7.41 24.11 1.55
CA ARG A 55 -7.03 23.75 0.16
C ARG A 55 -7.39 22.31 -0.23
N LYS A 56 -7.95 22.17 -1.43
CA LYS A 56 -8.02 20.90 -2.19
C LYS A 56 -6.63 20.61 -2.74
N ASN A 57 -5.97 19.59 -2.21
CA ASN A 57 -4.67 19.14 -2.71
C ASN A 57 -4.88 17.89 -3.55
N LYS A 58 -4.24 17.86 -4.73
CA LYS A 58 -4.21 16.66 -5.59
C LYS A 58 -3.08 15.77 -5.11
N ILE A 59 -3.38 14.51 -4.84
CA ILE A 59 -2.37 13.52 -4.50
C ILE A 59 -2.25 12.51 -5.64
N ASP A 60 -1.07 12.44 -6.21
CA ASP A 60 -0.70 11.44 -7.20
C ASP A 60 0.05 10.31 -6.49
N TRP A 61 -0.40 9.08 -6.72
CA TRP A 61 0.15 7.88 -6.10
C TRP A 61 0.75 6.98 -7.16
N GLN A 62 1.94 6.47 -6.91
CA GLN A 62 2.53 5.42 -7.73
C GLN A 62 3.00 4.28 -6.84
N ILE A 63 2.61 3.06 -7.22
CA ILE A 63 2.91 1.85 -6.46
C ILE A 63 3.83 0.97 -7.30
N TYR A 64 4.90 0.46 -6.72
CA TYR A 64 5.89 -0.39 -7.38
C TYR A 64 6.17 -1.63 -6.54
N LYS A 65 6.25 -2.81 -7.18
CA LYS A 65 6.80 -4.03 -6.54
C LYS A 65 8.27 -4.14 -6.94
N LEU A 66 9.15 -4.31 -5.96
CA LEU A 66 10.56 -4.61 -6.24
C LEU A 66 10.65 -5.96 -6.96
N LYS A 67 11.39 -6.03 -8.06
CA LYS A 67 11.58 -7.26 -8.86
C LYS A 67 13.06 -7.56 -9.03
N GLY A 68 13.45 -8.82 -8.88
CA GLY A 68 14.83 -9.30 -9.04
C GLY A 68 15.53 -9.58 -7.71
N ASN A 69 16.84 -9.82 -7.76
CA ASN A 69 17.67 -10.17 -6.60
C ASN A 69 18.32 -8.92 -5.97
N PHE A 70 17.53 -7.85 -5.79
CA PHE A 70 18.00 -6.62 -5.15
C PHE A 70 17.89 -6.72 -3.63
N GLU A 71 18.44 -5.73 -2.92
CA GLU A 71 18.38 -5.69 -1.47
C GLU A 71 16.93 -5.58 -0.97
N ASN A 72 16.46 -6.58 -0.23
CA ASN A 72 15.08 -6.65 0.28
C ASN A 72 14.96 -6.14 1.73
N ASN A 73 15.86 -5.28 2.20
CA ASN A 73 15.84 -4.84 3.60
C ASN A 73 14.79 -3.75 3.88
N PHE A 74 14.33 -3.04 2.85
CA PHE A 74 13.48 -1.87 3.00
C PHE A 74 12.01 -2.10 2.65
N GLY A 75 11.63 -3.25 2.10
CA GLY A 75 10.27 -3.50 1.65
C GLY A 75 10.20 -4.19 0.29
N ASP A 76 9.15 -4.98 0.08
CA ASP A 76 8.85 -5.61 -1.20
C ASP A 76 8.07 -4.65 -2.14
N ILE A 77 7.47 -3.59 -1.58
CA ILE A 77 6.63 -2.62 -2.27
C ILE A 77 7.07 -1.19 -1.92
N ALA A 78 7.18 -0.33 -2.91
CA ALA A 78 7.38 1.11 -2.75
C ALA A 78 6.11 1.87 -3.17
N LEU A 79 5.71 2.84 -2.34
CA LEU A 79 4.63 3.78 -2.58
C LEU A 79 5.24 5.19 -2.69
N VAL A 80 5.21 5.75 -3.89
CA VAL A 80 5.65 7.12 -4.16
C VAL A 80 4.42 8.02 -4.14
N ILE A 81 4.52 9.13 -3.42
CA ILE A 81 3.44 10.08 -3.19
C ILE A 81 3.93 11.45 -3.65
N ASN A 82 3.14 12.10 -4.50
CA ASN A 82 3.30 13.51 -4.82
C ASN A 82 2.06 14.29 -4.43
N ILE A 83 2.23 15.28 -3.54
CA ILE A 83 1.18 16.18 -3.11
C ILE A 83 1.42 17.53 -3.76
N ASN A 84 0.51 17.91 -4.66
CA ASN A 84 0.55 19.19 -5.35
C ASN A 84 -0.36 20.16 -4.60
N TYR A 85 0.22 21.22 -4.04
CA TYR A 85 -0.51 22.28 -3.37
C TYR A 85 -0.96 23.35 -4.37
N LYS A 86 -2.06 24.04 -4.08
CA LYS A 86 -2.59 25.10 -4.96
C LYS A 86 -1.65 26.29 -5.18
N ASP A 87 -0.69 26.51 -4.28
CA ASP A 87 0.32 27.56 -4.43
C ASP A 87 1.47 27.15 -5.37
N GLY A 88 1.39 25.96 -5.98
CA GLY A 88 2.40 25.43 -6.89
C GLY A 88 3.56 24.74 -6.17
N THR A 89 3.50 24.61 -4.84
CA THR A 89 4.48 23.81 -4.08
C THR A 89 4.17 22.33 -4.24
N ASP A 90 5.21 21.52 -4.39
CA ASP A 90 5.10 20.07 -4.42
C ASP A 90 5.81 19.44 -3.21
N LEU A 91 5.18 18.43 -2.63
CA LEU A 91 5.79 17.58 -1.60
C LEU A 91 5.88 16.15 -2.14
N HIS A 92 7.12 15.66 -2.22
CA HIS A 92 7.42 14.30 -2.64
C HIS A 92 7.73 13.43 -1.43
N GLY A 93 7.15 12.24 -1.39
CA GLY A 93 7.39 11.25 -0.35
C GLY A 93 7.49 9.85 -0.94
N ALA A 94 8.19 8.98 -0.22
CA ALA A 94 8.20 7.55 -0.50
C ALA A 94 7.96 6.80 0.81
N ALA A 95 7.09 5.80 0.76
CA ALA A 95 6.88 4.83 1.82
C ALA A 95 7.18 3.44 1.28
N PHE A 96 7.71 2.58 2.13
CA PHE A 96 8.00 1.20 1.76
C PHE A 96 7.18 0.25 2.64
N LEU A 97 6.66 -0.80 2.01
CA LEU A 97 5.82 -1.80 2.65
C LEU A 97 6.48 -3.17 2.48
N GLU A 98 6.63 -3.86 3.61
CA GLU A 98 7.01 -5.26 3.63
C GLU A 98 5.73 -6.11 3.57
N ALA A 99 5.67 -7.04 2.63
CA ALA A 99 4.56 -7.98 2.53
C ALA A 99 5.06 -9.38 2.90
N LYS A 100 4.38 -10.04 3.84
CA LYS A 100 4.72 -11.41 4.22
C LYS A 100 3.48 -12.29 4.19
N LYS A 101 3.56 -13.35 3.38
CA LYS A 101 2.50 -14.34 3.30
C LYS A 101 2.45 -15.13 4.61
N ARG A 102 1.24 -15.26 5.16
CA ARG A 102 0.97 -16.19 6.27
C ARG A 102 1.11 -17.62 5.78
N ASP A 103 1.80 -18.45 6.56
CA ASP A 103 1.98 -19.86 6.25
C ASP A 103 0.60 -20.56 6.17
N TRP A 104 0.44 -21.43 5.17
CA TRP A 104 -0.83 -22.11 4.94
C TRP A 104 -1.31 -22.84 6.19
N ARG A 105 -2.53 -22.51 6.65
CA ARG A 105 -3.18 -23.06 7.85
C ARG A 105 -2.40 -22.91 9.17
N LYS A 106 -1.37 -22.06 9.24
CA LYS A 106 -0.61 -21.79 10.46
C LYS A 106 -0.75 -20.32 10.84
N ALA A 107 -0.53 -19.97 12.10
CA ALA A 107 -0.46 -18.57 12.55
C ALA A 107 0.96 -17.97 12.39
N SER A 108 1.85 -18.65 11.67
CA SER A 108 3.25 -18.28 11.49
C SER A 108 3.48 -17.55 10.15
N PHE A 109 4.57 -16.77 10.12
CA PHE A 109 5.07 -16.08 8.94
C PHE A 109 6.53 -16.48 8.75
N SER A 110 6.78 -17.64 8.12
CA SER A 110 8.12 -18.20 7.99
C SER A 110 9.13 -17.30 7.27
N ALA A 111 8.66 -16.41 6.38
CA ALA A 111 9.48 -15.47 5.65
C ALA A 111 9.75 -14.14 6.40
N MET A 112 9.14 -13.93 7.58
CA MET A 112 9.28 -12.68 8.35
C MET A 112 10.62 -12.61 9.06
N LYS A 113 11.35 -11.49 8.89
CA LYS A 113 12.58 -11.22 9.64
C LYS A 113 12.31 -10.14 10.69
N ILE A 114 12.66 -10.42 11.95
CA ILE A 114 12.44 -9.48 13.07
C ILE A 114 13.01 -8.07 12.82
N PRO A 115 14.22 -7.91 12.23
CA PRO A 115 14.74 -6.57 11.93
C PRO A 115 13.86 -5.74 10.98
N GLN A 116 13.13 -6.38 10.06
CA GLN A 116 12.21 -5.71 9.12
C GLN A 116 10.86 -5.38 9.77
N ALA A 117 10.52 -6.03 10.89
CA ALA A 117 9.26 -5.84 11.59
C ALA A 117 9.32 -4.72 12.65
N LYS A 118 10.52 -4.27 13.01
CA LYS A 118 10.70 -3.15 13.93
C LYS A 118 10.42 -1.85 13.17
N LYS A 119 9.38 -1.11 13.61
CA LYS A 119 9.22 0.30 13.22
C LYS A 119 10.47 1.06 13.69
N TYR A 120 11.12 1.76 12.77
CA TYR A 120 11.99 2.88 13.12
C TYR A 120 11.13 4.08 13.51
#